data_AF-A0A836RG33-F1
#
_entry.id   AF-A0A836RG33-F1
#
_cell.length_a   1.000
_cell.length_b   1.000
_cell.length_c   1.000
_cell.angle_alpha   90.00
_cell.angle_beta   90.00
_cell.angle_gamma   90.00
#
_symmetry.space_group_name_H-M   'P 1'
#
loop_
_entity.id
_entity.type
_entity.pdbx_description
1 polymer ?
#
loop_
_entity_poly.entity_id
_entity_poly.type
_entity_poly.pdbx_seq_one_letter_code
_entity_poly.pdbx_strand_id
1 'polypeptide(L)'
;MEGALGDVLSSDGTSIFLKQHRFDLEGRPQDRTVPHLFTPTGFLDDTWWHRTYWLFGTEFRAGWSGWWQMGNQIPAGRLLVFDDETIYGYGRSFYPGGNAGQWNKGERYRLFAAPKSAAVKPQNAETRRGRSPQGRNGRKDRKRQGAARRRNRPPQNRSLVPCRWSVQPPYQAKALLLAADTLFLAGPPADAPFSVDSLEGRNGVRLLAVSAKDGRLLSEWDLPALPVLDGLAAAYGRLFLSLQNGELVSFGPR
;
A
#
# COMPACT_ATOMS: atom_id res chain seq x y z
N MET A 1 11.79 -24.27 7.97
CA MET A 1 11.24 -22.92 7.69
C MET A 1 12.46 -22.02 7.50
N GLU A 2 12.87 -21.77 6.25
CA GLU A 2 13.96 -20.82 5.98
C GLU A 2 13.47 -19.42 6.40
N GLY A 3 14.24 -18.72 7.24
CA GLY A 3 13.74 -17.67 8.13
C GLY A 3 12.88 -16.59 7.47
N ALA A 4 11.62 -16.50 7.92
CA ALA A 4 10.75 -15.37 7.63
C ALA A 4 10.79 -14.42 8.83
N LEU A 5 11.34 -13.21 8.63
CA LEU A 5 11.32 -12.14 9.64
C LEU A 5 10.05 -11.30 9.46
N GLY A 6 9.36 -10.99 10.55
CA GLY A 6 8.23 -10.07 10.63
C GLY A 6 8.15 -9.45 12.03
N ASP A 7 7.65 -8.24 12.12
CA ASP A 7 7.47 -7.49 13.36
C ASP A 7 6.08 -7.74 13.97
N VAL A 8 5.03 -7.64 13.15
CA VAL A 8 3.64 -7.86 13.52
C VAL A 8 3.05 -8.90 12.56
N LEU A 9 2.31 -9.86 13.10
CA LEU A 9 1.54 -10.83 12.32
C LEU A 9 0.19 -10.21 11.94
N SER A 10 -0.30 -10.48 10.72
CA SER A 10 -1.66 -10.11 10.34
C SER A 10 -2.61 -11.30 10.45
N SER A 11 -3.91 -11.03 10.53
CA SER A 11 -4.94 -12.06 10.66
C SER A 11 -6.21 -11.64 9.91
N ASP A 12 -6.93 -12.64 9.40
CA ASP A 12 -8.30 -12.50 8.88
C ASP A 12 -9.36 -13.06 9.85
N GLY A 13 -8.94 -13.44 11.07
CA GLY A 13 -9.77 -14.08 12.09
C GLY A 13 -9.81 -15.61 11.98
N THR A 14 -9.41 -16.19 10.86
CA THR A 14 -9.37 -17.66 10.62
C THR A 14 -7.96 -18.18 10.37
N SER A 15 -7.04 -17.30 10.02
CA SER A 15 -5.66 -17.61 9.70
C SER A 15 -4.73 -16.49 10.19
N ILE A 16 -3.52 -16.89 10.58
CA ILE A 16 -2.43 -15.99 10.96
C ILE A 16 -1.43 -15.94 9.81
N PHE A 17 -0.94 -14.75 9.49
CA PHE A 17 -0.03 -14.54 8.38
C PHE A 17 1.29 -13.93 8.84
N LEU A 18 2.39 -14.53 8.36
CA LEU A 18 3.74 -13.99 8.45
C LEU A 18 4.23 -13.72 7.03
N LYS A 19 4.06 -12.48 6.57
CA LYS A 19 4.21 -12.12 5.14
C LYS A 19 3.37 -13.09 4.30
N GLN A 20 3.88 -13.62 3.19
CA GLN A 20 3.14 -14.57 2.35
C GLN A 20 2.82 -15.94 3.00
N HIS A 21 3.37 -16.25 4.18
CA HIS A 21 3.14 -17.53 4.85
C HIS A 21 1.83 -17.51 5.64
N ARG A 22 1.07 -18.60 5.56
CA ARG A 22 -0.22 -18.76 6.21
C ARG A 22 -0.17 -19.90 7.22
N PHE A 23 -0.76 -19.66 8.38
CA PHE A 23 -0.94 -20.61 9.47
C PHE A 23 -2.40 -20.63 9.90
N ASP A 24 -2.87 -21.74 10.46
CA ASP A 24 -4.11 -21.73 11.24
C ASP A 24 -3.89 -21.07 12.62
N LEU A 25 -4.95 -20.99 13.42
CA LEU A 25 -4.90 -20.35 14.75
C LEU A 25 -4.03 -21.13 15.75
N GLU A 26 -3.75 -22.41 15.48
CA GLU A 26 -2.83 -23.25 16.25
C GLU A 26 -1.37 -23.13 15.77
N GLY A 27 -1.10 -22.27 14.78
CA GLY A 27 0.24 -22.03 14.24
C GLY A 27 0.73 -23.12 13.28
N ARG A 28 -0.15 -23.99 12.78
CA ARG A 28 0.22 -25.03 11.81
C ARG A 28 0.24 -24.45 10.39
N PRO A 29 1.32 -24.64 9.61
CA PRO A 29 1.43 -24.13 8.25
C PRO A 29 0.30 -24.63 7.34
N GLN A 30 -0.17 -23.76 6.45
CA GLN A 30 -1.17 -24.08 5.43
C GLN A 30 -0.55 -24.02 4.03
N ASP A 31 -0.83 -25.00 3.17
CA ASP A 31 -0.18 -25.13 1.85
C ASP A 31 -0.49 -23.99 0.88
N ARG A 32 -1.67 -23.36 1.01
CA ARG A 32 -2.13 -22.30 0.10
C ARG A 32 -2.40 -21.02 0.87
N THR A 33 -1.66 -19.99 0.49
CA THR A 33 -1.94 -18.62 0.92
C THR A 33 -3.16 -18.06 0.18
N VAL A 34 -3.84 -17.12 0.82
CA VAL A 34 -5.02 -16.40 0.32
C VAL A 34 -4.71 -14.90 0.30
N PRO A 35 -5.46 -14.05 -0.43
CA PRO A 35 -5.25 -12.61 -0.36
C PRO A 35 -5.42 -12.08 1.06
N HIS A 36 -4.38 -11.46 1.60
CA HIS A 36 -4.36 -10.86 2.94
C HIS A 36 -3.47 -9.62 2.96
N LEU A 37 -3.56 -8.83 4.03
CA LEU A 37 -2.70 -7.68 4.24
C LEU A 37 -1.33 -8.12 4.74
N PHE A 38 -0.26 -7.67 4.08
CA PHE A 38 1.10 -7.78 4.60
C PHE A 38 2.02 -6.73 3.99
N THR A 39 3.27 -6.70 4.45
CA THR A 39 4.33 -5.80 3.98
C THR A 39 5.66 -6.56 3.91
N PRO A 40 6.50 -6.30 2.90
CA PRO A 40 7.79 -6.98 2.77
C PRO A 40 8.81 -6.56 3.85
N THR A 41 8.68 -5.38 4.45
CA THR A 41 9.68 -4.82 5.39
C THR A 41 9.24 -4.76 6.85
N GLY A 42 7.96 -5.02 7.14
CA GLY A 42 7.39 -4.91 8.49
C GLY A 42 6.33 -3.80 8.56
N PHE A 43 5.33 -3.99 9.42
CA PHE A 43 4.24 -3.03 9.62
C PHE A 43 4.70 -1.76 10.34
N LEU A 44 5.77 -1.86 11.14
CA LEU A 44 6.34 -0.78 11.94
C LEU A 44 7.46 -0.01 11.20
N ASP A 45 7.75 -0.34 9.93
CA ASP A 45 8.72 0.37 9.10
C ASP A 45 8.19 1.75 8.70
N ASP A 46 8.64 2.79 9.41
CA ASP A 46 8.29 4.18 9.19
C ASP A 46 9.31 4.97 8.35
N THR A 47 10.33 4.30 7.81
CA THR A 47 11.44 4.93 7.05
C THR A 47 11.00 5.58 5.75
N TRP A 48 9.75 5.34 5.33
CA TRP A 48 9.15 5.91 4.13
C TRP A 48 9.89 5.59 2.83
N TRP A 49 10.63 4.48 2.78
CA TRP A 49 11.37 4.08 1.59
C TRP A 49 10.44 3.75 0.40
N HIS A 50 10.78 4.19 -0.81
CA HIS A 50 9.89 4.11 -1.98
C HIS A 50 9.58 2.69 -2.48
N ARG A 51 10.31 1.67 -1.98
CA ARG A 51 10.09 0.25 -2.29
C ARG A 51 9.32 -0.50 -1.21
N THR A 52 8.97 0.19 -0.13
CA THR A 52 8.23 -0.35 1.00
C THR A 52 6.81 0.22 0.99
N TYR A 53 5.85 -0.67 1.15
CA TYR A 53 4.44 -0.38 1.17
C TYR A 53 3.71 -1.64 1.66
N TRP A 54 2.55 -1.41 2.26
CA TRP A 54 1.59 -2.46 2.55
C TRP A 54 0.88 -2.85 1.26
N LEU A 55 0.50 -4.11 1.18
CA LEU A 55 -0.21 -4.65 0.03
C LEU A 55 -1.24 -5.68 0.49
N PHE A 56 -2.34 -5.77 -0.25
CA PHE A 56 -3.34 -6.80 -0.05
C PHE A 56 -3.23 -7.81 -1.20
N GLY A 57 -2.75 -9.02 -0.93
CA GLY A 57 -2.46 -10.00 -1.97
C GLY A 57 -1.91 -11.32 -1.44
N THR A 58 -1.35 -12.14 -2.32
CA THR A 58 -0.85 -13.50 -1.98
C THR A 58 0.66 -13.63 -1.99
N GLU A 59 1.36 -12.71 -2.66
CA GLU A 59 2.81 -12.80 -2.85
C GLU A 59 3.43 -11.41 -2.99
N PHE A 60 4.73 -11.31 -2.73
CA PHE A 60 5.51 -10.13 -3.05
C PHE A 60 6.74 -10.54 -3.86
N ARG A 61 6.89 -9.95 -5.04
CA ARG A 61 8.10 -10.12 -5.87
C ARG A 61 9.08 -9.02 -5.52
N ALA A 62 10.18 -9.38 -4.86
CA ALA A 62 11.28 -8.48 -4.58
C ALA A 62 12.20 -8.27 -5.82
N GLY A 63 13.27 -7.51 -5.62
CA GLY A 63 14.34 -7.33 -6.62
C GLY A 63 14.04 -6.31 -7.71
N TRP A 64 14.96 -6.18 -8.67
CA TRP A 64 15.04 -5.12 -9.68
C TRP A 64 13.72 -4.76 -10.39
N SER A 65 12.91 -5.78 -10.69
CA SER A 65 11.67 -5.60 -11.46
C SER A 65 10.39 -5.85 -10.67
N GLY A 66 10.46 -6.49 -9.51
CA GLY A 66 9.27 -6.98 -8.83
C GLY A 66 8.52 -5.89 -8.04
N TRP A 67 9.23 -5.07 -7.27
CA TRP A 67 8.60 -4.15 -6.32
C TRP A 67 7.64 -3.17 -7.01
N TRP A 68 8.01 -2.52 -8.11
CA TRP A 68 7.10 -1.58 -8.75
C TRP A 68 5.98 -2.30 -9.51
N GLN A 69 6.19 -3.54 -9.94
CA GLN A 69 5.14 -4.34 -10.57
C GLN A 69 4.05 -4.70 -9.57
N MET A 70 4.44 -5.17 -8.37
CA MET A 70 3.49 -5.52 -7.32
C MET A 70 2.63 -4.31 -6.94
N GLY A 71 3.25 -3.16 -6.66
CA GLY A 71 2.52 -1.94 -6.28
C GLY A 71 1.59 -1.38 -7.36
N ASN A 72 1.76 -1.80 -8.63
CA ASN A 72 0.87 -1.44 -9.72
C ASN A 72 -0.15 -2.52 -10.08
N GLN A 73 -0.04 -3.74 -9.56
CA GLN A 73 -0.91 -4.87 -9.96
C GLN A 73 -1.91 -5.26 -8.90
N ILE A 74 -1.58 -5.03 -7.64
CA ILE A 74 -2.44 -5.33 -6.49
C ILE A 74 -2.61 -4.07 -5.64
N PRO A 75 -3.71 -3.95 -4.87
CA PRO A 75 -3.89 -2.84 -3.94
C PRO A 75 -2.67 -2.70 -3.02
N ALA A 76 -2.03 -1.53 -3.09
CA ALA A 76 -0.80 -1.23 -2.40
C ALA A 76 -0.74 0.25 -1.99
N GLY A 77 -0.17 0.52 -0.82
CA GLY A 77 -0.07 1.86 -0.26
C GLY A 77 0.86 1.90 0.95
N ARG A 78 1.17 3.10 1.44
CA ARG A 78 1.88 3.27 2.71
C ARG A 78 1.11 2.65 3.87
N LEU A 79 -0.21 2.88 3.87
CA LEU A 79 -1.16 2.29 4.80
C LEU A 79 -2.35 1.76 4.00
N LEU A 80 -2.89 0.64 4.44
CA LEU A 80 -4.11 0.04 3.91
C LEU A 80 -5.04 -0.32 5.08
N VAL A 81 -6.32 0.02 4.94
CA VAL A 81 -7.41 -0.42 5.80
C VAL A 81 -8.51 -0.99 4.92
N PHE A 82 -9.35 -1.88 5.42
CA PHE A 82 -10.33 -2.55 4.57
C PHE A 82 -11.55 -3.02 5.37
N ASP A 83 -12.66 -3.14 4.65
CA ASP A 83 -13.83 -3.89 5.09
C ASP A 83 -13.90 -5.24 4.34
N ASP A 84 -15.08 -5.85 4.32
CA ASP A 84 -15.32 -7.13 3.66
C ASP A 84 -15.15 -7.05 2.13
N GLU A 85 -15.46 -5.91 1.52
CA GLU A 85 -15.53 -5.74 0.06
C GLU A 85 -14.50 -4.79 -0.52
N THR A 86 -13.97 -3.87 0.29
CA THR A 86 -13.26 -2.68 -0.17
C THR A 86 -11.95 -2.53 0.59
N ILE A 87 -10.89 -2.25 -0.16
CA ILE A 87 -9.60 -1.84 0.35
C ILE A 87 -9.46 -0.34 0.14
N TYR A 88 -9.19 0.37 1.23
CA TYR A 88 -8.86 1.78 1.25
C TYR A 88 -7.37 1.94 1.50
N GLY A 89 -6.74 2.89 0.81
CA GLY A 89 -5.31 3.06 0.95
C GLY A 89 -4.84 4.47 0.73
N TYR A 90 -3.81 4.85 1.47
CA TYR A 90 -2.98 6.01 1.18
C TYR A 90 -1.68 5.53 0.55
N GLY A 91 -1.43 5.89 -0.71
CA GLY A 91 -0.33 5.31 -1.48
C GLY A 91 0.00 6.10 -2.74
N ARG A 92 0.96 5.63 -3.53
CA ARG A 92 1.29 6.28 -4.81
C ARG A 92 0.19 6.01 -5.84
N SER A 93 -0.06 6.97 -6.73
CA SER A 93 -0.97 6.81 -7.87
C SER A 93 -0.50 5.70 -8.82
N PHE A 94 0.81 5.52 -8.92
CA PHE A 94 1.47 4.38 -9.53
C PHE A 94 2.92 4.29 -8.99
N TYR A 95 3.55 3.14 -9.17
CA TYR A 95 4.94 2.90 -8.78
C TYR A 95 5.83 2.93 -10.04
N PRO A 96 6.69 3.93 -10.24
CA PRO A 96 7.48 4.04 -11.45
C PRO A 96 8.45 2.86 -11.60
N GLY A 97 8.42 2.22 -12.76
CA GLY A 97 9.41 1.19 -13.08
C GLY A 97 10.83 1.76 -13.22
N GLY A 98 11.82 0.97 -12.85
CA GLY A 98 13.25 1.29 -13.04
C GLY A 98 14.08 1.25 -11.76
N ASN A 99 15.34 1.65 -11.91
CA ASN A 99 16.39 1.38 -10.94
C ASN A 99 16.25 2.16 -9.63
N ALA A 100 15.88 3.44 -9.75
CA ALA A 100 15.90 4.34 -8.61
C ALA A 100 14.52 4.63 -8.03
N GLY A 101 13.44 4.14 -8.66
CA GLY A 101 12.06 4.41 -8.22
C GLY A 101 11.77 5.91 -7.98
N GLN A 102 12.58 6.78 -8.60
CA GLN A 102 12.70 8.20 -8.29
C GLN A 102 11.36 8.89 -8.45
N TRP A 103 11.08 9.80 -7.52
CA TRP A 103 9.91 10.65 -7.53
C TRP A 103 10.01 11.72 -8.63
N ASN A 104 9.87 11.32 -9.89
CA ASN A 104 10.05 12.23 -11.03
C ASN A 104 9.26 11.86 -12.29
N LYS A 105 8.32 10.92 -12.22
CA LYS A 105 7.52 10.46 -13.37
C LYS A 105 6.07 10.95 -13.33
N GLY A 106 5.74 11.86 -12.42
CA GLY A 106 4.41 12.43 -12.24
C GLY A 106 3.52 11.63 -11.28
N GLU A 107 4.09 10.66 -10.57
CA GLU A 107 3.42 10.01 -9.45
C GLU A 107 3.08 11.01 -8.34
N ARG A 108 1.99 10.71 -7.64
CA ARG A 108 1.50 11.51 -6.52
C ARG A 108 1.05 10.58 -5.41
N TYR A 109 1.04 11.05 -4.18
CA TYR A 109 0.28 10.36 -3.14
C TYR A 109 -1.21 10.58 -3.38
N ARG A 110 -1.99 9.56 -3.08
CA ARG A 110 -3.44 9.53 -3.21
C ARG A 110 -4.07 8.75 -2.07
N LEU A 111 -5.29 9.11 -1.73
CA LEU A 111 -6.23 8.23 -1.08
C LEU A 111 -7.05 7.52 -2.18
N PHE A 112 -7.36 6.24 -2.00
CA PHE A 112 -8.15 5.49 -2.96
C PHE A 112 -9.03 4.44 -2.27
N ALA A 113 -10.08 4.01 -2.97
CA ALA A 113 -10.83 2.80 -2.68
C ALA A 113 -10.77 1.83 -3.87
N ALA A 114 -10.41 0.59 -3.62
CA ALA A 114 -10.35 -0.49 -4.60
C ALA A 114 -11.17 -1.69 -4.11
N PRO A 115 -11.85 -2.44 -5.00
CA PRO A 115 -12.53 -3.66 -4.58
C PRO A 115 -11.51 -4.70 -4.11
N LYS A 116 -11.82 -5.46 -3.06
CA LYS A 116 -10.97 -6.53 -2.51
C LYS A 116 -10.72 -7.64 -3.54
N SER A 117 -11.65 -7.82 -4.49
CA SER A 117 -11.46 -8.70 -5.66
C SER A 117 -10.28 -8.30 -6.55
N ALA A 118 -9.83 -7.03 -6.53
CA ALA A 118 -8.61 -6.60 -7.22
C ALA A 118 -7.33 -7.26 -6.68
N ALA A 119 -7.37 -7.84 -5.48
CA ALA A 119 -6.26 -8.59 -4.90
C ALA A 119 -6.19 -10.05 -5.38
N VAL A 120 -7.21 -10.54 -6.10
CA VAL A 120 -7.29 -11.92 -6.61
C VAL A 120 -6.45 -12.03 -7.88
N LYS A 121 -5.13 -12.10 -7.70
CA LYS A 121 -4.04 -12.30 -8.68
C LYS A 121 -4.12 -11.54 -10.03
N PRO A 122 -3.03 -10.89 -10.46
CA PRO A 122 -2.85 -10.59 -11.88
C PRO A 122 -2.66 -11.93 -12.63
N GLN A 123 -3.69 -12.41 -13.33
CA GLN A 123 -3.56 -13.49 -14.31
C GLN A 123 -2.58 -13.02 -15.40
N ASN A 124 -1.30 -13.38 -15.26
CA ASN A 124 -0.30 -13.41 -16.33
C ASN A 124 0.93 -14.20 -15.85
N ALA A 125 0.73 -15.45 -15.42
CA ALA A 125 1.80 -16.43 -15.21
C ALA A 125 1.82 -17.54 -16.29
N GLU A 126 0.80 -17.61 -17.16
CA GLU A 126 0.67 -18.71 -18.13
C GLU A 126 1.46 -18.54 -19.43
N THR A 127 1.97 -17.35 -19.78
CA THR A 127 2.72 -17.17 -21.05
C THR A 127 4.22 -17.46 -20.98
N ARG A 128 4.72 -18.15 -19.95
CA ARG A 128 6.16 -18.52 -19.86
C ARG A 128 6.45 -20.01 -19.73
N ARG A 129 5.46 -20.90 -19.90
CA ARG A 129 5.73 -22.33 -20.11
C ARG A 129 5.97 -22.58 -21.60
N GLY A 130 7.22 -22.41 -22.02
CA GLY A 130 7.63 -22.63 -23.41
C GLY A 130 8.90 -21.87 -23.78
N ARG A 131 9.99 -22.08 -23.04
CA ARG A 131 11.33 -21.75 -23.54
C ARG A 131 12.17 -23.02 -23.54
N SER A 132 12.01 -23.78 -24.61
CA SER A 132 12.96 -24.82 -25.00
C SER A 132 14.35 -24.17 -25.18
N PRO A 133 15.45 -24.83 -24.78
CA PRO A 133 16.79 -24.28 -24.95
C PRO A 133 17.22 -24.47 -26.41
N GLN A 134 16.84 -23.54 -27.29
CA GLN A 134 17.26 -23.56 -28.70
C GLN A 134 18.40 -22.57 -28.95
N GLY A 135 19.57 -23.14 -29.26
CA GLY A 135 20.52 -22.74 -30.31
C GLY A 135 21.04 -21.30 -30.36
N ARG A 136 22.37 -21.16 -30.35
CA ARG A 136 23.13 -19.89 -30.45
C ARG A 136 22.91 -19.05 -31.74
N ASN A 137 22.06 -19.44 -32.69
CA ASN A 137 21.91 -18.81 -34.01
C ASN A 137 20.66 -17.91 -34.21
N GLY A 138 20.12 -17.29 -33.16
CA GLY A 138 18.90 -16.45 -33.24
C GLY A 138 19.09 -14.94 -33.02
N ARG A 139 20.27 -14.36 -33.31
CA ARG A 139 20.58 -12.97 -32.93
C ARG A 139 19.88 -11.90 -33.79
N LYS A 140 19.53 -12.19 -35.05
CA LYS A 140 18.88 -11.23 -35.97
C LYS A 140 17.35 -11.17 -35.82
N ASP A 141 16.66 -12.29 -35.60
CA ASP A 141 15.20 -12.30 -35.42
C ASP A 141 14.72 -11.72 -34.07
N ARG A 142 15.58 -11.78 -33.05
CA ARG A 142 15.31 -11.16 -31.73
C ARG A 142 15.16 -9.64 -31.79
N LYS A 143 15.80 -8.95 -32.75
CA LYS A 143 15.71 -7.48 -32.90
C LYS A 143 14.34 -7.05 -33.45
N ARG A 144 13.79 -7.80 -34.42
CA ARG A 144 12.46 -7.51 -35.02
C ARG A 144 11.32 -7.84 -34.06
N GLN A 145 11.39 -8.99 -33.36
CA GLN A 145 10.38 -9.36 -32.35
C GLN A 145 10.46 -8.48 -31.07
N GLY A 146 11.64 -7.98 -30.72
CA GLY A 146 11.84 -7.04 -29.61
C GLY A 146 11.23 -5.65 -29.84
N ALA A 147 11.22 -5.19 -31.09
CA ALA A 147 10.60 -3.93 -31.49
C ALA A 147 9.06 -4.01 -31.44
N ALA A 148 8.46 -5.12 -31.91
CA ALA A 148 7.03 -5.36 -31.82
C ALA A 148 6.53 -5.49 -30.37
N ARG A 149 7.30 -6.16 -29.50
CA ARG A 149 6.98 -6.28 -28.05
C ARG A 149 7.12 -4.97 -27.28
N ARG A 150 7.95 -4.02 -27.74
CA ARG A 150 8.06 -2.69 -27.14
C ARG A 150 6.82 -1.83 -27.42
N ARG A 151 6.16 -2.01 -28.57
CA ARG A 151 4.93 -1.27 -28.93
C ARG A 151 3.71 -1.66 -28.08
N ASN A 152 3.62 -2.92 -27.63
CA ASN A 152 2.52 -3.43 -26.80
C ASN A 152 2.88 -3.55 -25.31
N ARG A 153 3.93 -2.87 -24.83
CA ARG A 153 4.26 -2.89 -23.40
C ARG A 153 3.29 -1.96 -22.67
N PRO A 154 2.55 -2.44 -21.65
CA PRO A 154 1.69 -1.55 -20.87
C PRO A 154 2.53 -0.39 -20.32
N PRO A 155 1.95 0.83 -20.25
CA PRO A 155 2.66 2.00 -19.76
C PRO A 155 3.24 1.70 -18.37
N GLN A 156 4.55 1.89 -18.21
CA GLN A 156 5.28 1.59 -16.97
C GLN A 156 4.92 2.53 -15.80
N ASN A 157 4.11 3.55 -16.07
CA ASN A 157 3.76 4.63 -15.14
C ASN A 157 2.25 4.67 -14.87
N ARG A 158 1.61 3.51 -14.71
CA ARG A 158 0.19 3.41 -14.39
C ARG A 158 -0.09 2.21 -13.49
N SER A 159 -0.94 2.40 -12.50
CA SER A 159 -1.52 1.31 -11.71
C SER A 159 -2.65 0.62 -12.48
N LEU A 160 -2.63 -0.71 -12.48
CA LEU A 160 -3.67 -1.59 -13.03
C LEU A 160 -4.76 -1.90 -12.00
N VAL A 161 -4.63 -1.40 -10.76
CA VAL A 161 -5.63 -1.60 -9.71
C VAL A 161 -6.87 -0.75 -10.04
N PRO A 162 -8.04 -1.37 -10.29
CA PRO A 162 -9.26 -0.62 -10.48
C PRO A 162 -9.60 0.11 -9.18
N CYS A 163 -9.96 1.38 -9.29
CA CYS A 163 -10.37 2.20 -8.14
C CYS A 163 -11.84 2.60 -8.33
N ARG A 164 -12.65 2.45 -7.27
CA ARG A 164 -14.00 3.03 -7.21
C ARG A 164 -13.91 4.56 -7.21
N TRP A 165 -12.95 5.09 -6.46
CA TRP A 165 -12.57 6.50 -6.47
C TRP A 165 -11.09 6.66 -6.09
N SER A 166 -10.52 7.81 -6.42
CA SER A 166 -9.16 8.20 -6.05
C SER A 166 -9.07 9.72 -5.97
N VAL A 167 -8.51 10.23 -4.87
CA VAL A 167 -8.33 11.66 -4.62
C VAL A 167 -6.92 11.95 -4.12
N GLN A 168 -6.42 13.16 -4.33
CA GLN A 168 -5.16 13.62 -3.75
C GLN A 168 -5.47 14.38 -2.44
N PRO A 169 -5.20 13.81 -1.26
CA PRO A 169 -5.46 14.51 0.00
C PRO A 169 -4.44 15.65 0.22
N PRO A 170 -4.82 16.71 0.96
CA PRO A 170 -3.91 17.81 1.28
C PRO A 170 -2.85 17.46 2.35
N TYR A 171 -3.02 16.33 3.04
CA TYR A 171 -2.13 15.83 4.08
C TYR A 171 -1.68 14.40 3.79
N GLN A 172 -0.49 14.05 4.26
CA GLN A 172 0.08 12.71 4.23
C GLN A 172 -0.55 11.84 5.31
N ALA A 173 -0.88 10.59 5.00
CA ALA A 173 -1.37 9.63 6.00
C ALA A 173 -0.21 8.93 6.70
N LYS A 174 0.14 9.37 7.91
CA LYS A 174 0.97 8.61 8.85
C LYS A 174 0.14 7.67 9.72
N ALA A 175 -1.14 7.95 9.92
CA ALA A 175 -2.11 6.99 10.44
C ALA A 175 -3.36 7.00 9.56
N LEU A 176 -3.99 5.84 9.40
CA LEU A 176 -5.19 5.65 8.58
C LEU A 176 -6.11 4.65 9.28
N LEU A 177 -7.38 4.98 9.40
CA LEU A 177 -8.38 4.13 10.03
C LEU A 177 -9.69 4.18 9.26
N LEU A 178 -10.36 3.04 9.11
CA LEU A 178 -11.75 2.97 8.66
C LEU A 178 -12.66 2.77 9.87
N ALA A 179 -13.66 3.63 10.03
CA ALA A 179 -14.73 3.45 11.01
C ALA A 179 -16.08 3.70 10.33
N ALA A 180 -16.88 2.63 10.21
CA ALA A 180 -18.10 2.61 9.42
C ALA A 180 -17.87 3.13 7.98
N ASP A 181 -18.50 4.23 7.60
CA ASP A 181 -18.42 4.86 6.28
C ASP A 181 -17.41 6.01 6.19
N THR A 182 -16.58 6.18 7.22
CA THR A 182 -15.62 7.28 7.34
C THR A 182 -14.19 6.77 7.46
N LEU A 183 -13.32 7.32 6.62
CA LEU A 183 -11.88 7.18 6.70
C LEU A 183 -11.28 8.32 7.49
N PHE A 184 -10.51 8.00 8.52
CA PHE A 184 -9.73 8.96 9.29
C PHE A 184 -8.27 8.87 8.86
N LEU A 185 -7.70 10.01 8.47
CA LEU A 185 -6.32 10.15 8.02
C LEU A 185 -5.63 11.19 8.89
N ALA A 186 -4.46 10.88 9.45
CA ALA A 186 -3.69 11.84 10.23
C ALA A 186 -2.25 11.96 9.73
N GLY A 187 -1.73 13.18 9.70
CA GLY A 187 -0.32 13.44 9.42
C GLY A 187 -0.03 14.88 8.97
N PRO A 188 1.20 15.13 8.49
CA PRO A 188 1.65 16.44 8.06
C PRO A 188 1.13 16.83 6.66
N PRO A 189 1.31 18.07 6.20
CA PRO A 189 1.00 18.49 4.85
C PRO A 189 1.61 17.57 3.78
N ALA A 190 0.93 17.42 2.64
CA ALA A 190 1.30 16.46 1.60
C ALA A 190 2.68 16.72 0.94
N ASP A 191 3.26 17.90 1.17
CA ASP A 191 4.59 18.28 0.71
C ASP A 191 5.73 17.82 1.64
N ALA A 192 5.43 17.14 2.76
CA ALA A 192 6.41 16.55 3.68
C ALA A 192 7.55 15.75 3.03
N PRO A 193 7.37 15.03 1.90
CA PRO A 193 8.50 14.40 1.19
C PRO A 193 9.53 15.39 0.62
N PHE A 194 9.21 16.68 0.55
CA PHE A 194 10.03 17.75 -0.05
C PHE A 194 10.26 18.93 0.89
N SER A 195 9.67 18.92 2.08
CA SER A 195 9.72 19.99 3.07
C SER A 195 10.09 19.42 4.43
N VAL A 196 11.26 19.81 4.94
CA VAL A 196 11.73 19.39 6.28
C VAL A 196 10.77 19.87 7.36
N ASP A 197 10.25 21.10 7.23
CA ASP A 197 9.31 21.65 8.19
C ASP A 197 7.98 20.89 8.22
N SER A 198 7.45 20.50 7.06
CA SER A 198 6.28 19.63 7.02
C SER A 198 6.61 18.23 7.54
N LEU A 199 7.77 17.67 7.19
CA LEU A 199 8.21 16.34 7.66
C LEU A 199 8.31 16.27 9.19
N GLU A 200 8.78 17.34 9.83
CA GLU A 200 8.89 17.48 11.28
C GLU A 200 7.62 18.01 11.95
N GLY A 201 6.55 18.25 11.18
CA GLY A 201 5.26 18.73 11.69
C GLY A 201 5.21 20.22 12.05
N ARG A 202 6.26 21.00 11.74
CA ARG A 202 6.34 22.45 11.99
C ARG A 202 5.37 23.27 11.13
N ASN A 203 4.94 22.74 9.99
CA ASN A 203 3.90 23.35 9.13
C ASN A 203 2.47 22.88 9.49
N GLY A 204 2.27 22.46 10.73
CA GLY A 204 1.00 21.94 11.23
C GLY A 204 0.83 20.45 10.94
N VAL A 205 -0.07 19.83 11.69
CA VAL A 205 -0.44 18.43 11.56
C VAL A 205 -1.95 18.35 11.71
N ARG A 206 -2.61 17.52 10.91
CA ARG A 206 -4.07 17.40 10.95
C ARG A 206 -4.55 15.97 11.01
N LEU A 207 -5.71 15.81 11.64
CA LEU A 207 -6.63 14.70 11.46
C LEU A 207 -7.71 15.13 10.47
N LEU A 208 -7.98 14.30 9.46
CA LEU A 208 -9.03 14.49 8.48
C LEU A 208 -10.05 13.36 8.59
N ALA A 209 -11.33 13.69 8.48
CA ALA A 209 -12.40 12.74 8.20
C ALA A 209 -12.75 12.81 6.71
N VAL A 210 -12.81 11.66 6.05
CA VAL A 210 -13.05 11.52 4.62
C VAL A 210 -14.13 10.47 4.39
N SER A 211 -15.09 10.75 3.51
CA SER A 211 -16.13 9.78 3.14
C SER A 211 -15.50 8.58 2.45
N ALA A 212 -15.73 7.38 2.99
CA ALA A 212 -15.29 6.12 2.38
C ALA A 212 -16.02 5.83 1.06
N LYS A 213 -17.18 6.47 0.84
CA LYS A 213 -17.99 6.28 -0.37
C LYS A 213 -17.37 6.93 -1.61
N ASP A 214 -16.78 8.11 -1.46
CA ASP A 214 -16.37 8.96 -2.60
C ASP A 214 -15.04 9.71 -2.41
N GLY A 215 -14.40 9.61 -1.24
CA GLY A 215 -13.15 10.30 -0.95
C GLY A 215 -13.30 11.79 -0.64
N ARG A 216 -14.54 12.29 -0.43
CA ARG A 216 -14.78 13.69 -0.10
C ARG A 216 -14.36 14.02 1.34
N LEU A 217 -13.65 15.12 1.53
CA LEU A 217 -13.34 15.66 2.86
C LEU A 217 -14.63 16.04 3.59
N LEU A 218 -14.77 15.54 4.82
CA LEU A 218 -15.93 15.78 5.68
C LEU A 218 -15.60 16.79 6.79
N SER A 219 -14.43 16.66 7.41
CA SER A 219 -13.99 17.52 8.52
C SER A 219 -12.48 17.44 8.71
N GLU A 220 -11.92 18.41 9.44
CA GLU A 220 -10.51 18.50 9.77
C GLU A 220 -10.31 19.05 11.19
N TRP A 221 -9.26 18.58 11.86
CA TRP A 221 -8.85 19.04 13.19
C TRP A 221 -7.34 19.19 13.23
N ASP A 222 -6.86 20.27 13.85
CA ASP A 222 -5.44 20.43 14.12
C ASP A 222 -4.98 19.47 15.22
N LEU A 223 -3.76 18.95 15.07
CA LEU A 223 -3.09 18.08 16.02
C LEU A 223 -1.87 18.79 16.60
N PRO A 224 -1.57 18.61 17.90
CA PRO A 224 -0.44 19.28 18.54
C PRO A 224 0.92 18.69 18.16
N ALA A 225 0.96 17.48 17.59
CA ALA A 225 2.17 16.80 17.15
C ALA A 225 1.89 15.78 16.04
N LEU A 226 2.94 15.27 15.42
CA LEU A 226 2.85 14.19 14.42
C LEU A 226 2.21 12.93 15.04
N PRO A 227 1.37 12.20 14.30
CA PRO A 227 0.88 10.91 14.74
C PRO A 227 2.01 9.86 14.69
N VAL A 228 1.95 8.90 15.62
CA VAL A 228 2.69 7.65 15.50
C VAL A 228 2.21 6.90 14.24
N LEU A 229 3.10 6.18 13.55
CA LEU A 229 2.74 5.36 12.40
C LEU A 229 1.63 4.38 12.80
N ASP A 230 0.54 4.36 12.05
CA ASP A 230 -0.62 3.49 12.31
C ASP A 230 -1.25 3.67 13.72
N GLY A 231 -1.03 4.83 14.36
CA GLY A 231 -1.42 5.07 15.75
C GLY A 231 -2.90 5.43 15.98
N LEU A 232 -3.80 5.12 15.05
CA LEU A 232 -5.25 5.40 15.16
C LEU A 232 -6.04 4.16 15.58
N ALA A 233 -7.00 4.34 16.49
CA ALA A 233 -7.98 3.33 16.85
C ALA A 233 -9.37 3.94 17.02
N ALA A 234 -10.42 3.14 16.84
CA ALA A 234 -11.80 3.51 17.16
C ALA A 234 -12.41 2.47 18.10
N ALA A 235 -13.07 2.95 19.15
CA ALA A 235 -13.87 2.12 20.05
C ALA A 235 -14.93 2.97 20.75
N TYR A 236 -16.08 2.37 21.06
CA TYR A 236 -17.14 3.02 21.86
C TYR A 236 -17.59 4.40 21.33
N GLY A 237 -17.67 4.55 20.00
CA GLY A 237 -18.06 5.82 19.37
C GLY A 237 -17.01 6.92 19.45
N ARG A 238 -15.76 6.57 19.79
CA ARG A 238 -14.63 7.50 19.91
C ARG A 238 -13.47 7.07 19.02
N LEU A 239 -12.66 8.05 18.64
CA LEU A 239 -11.34 7.85 18.07
C LEU A 239 -10.28 8.10 19.15
N PHE A 240 -9.20 7.34 19.07
CA PHE A 240 -8.01 7.47 19.88
C PHE A 240 -6.81 7.58 18.93
N LEU A 241 -5.93 8.54 19.18
CA LEU A 241 -4.75 8.79 18.36
C LEU A 241 -3.53 8.98 19.25
N SER A 242 -2.51 8.13 19.04
CA SER A 242 -1.20 8.25 19.69
C SER A 242 -0.31 9.22 18.90
N LEU A 243 0.27 10.19 19.59
CA LEU A 243 1.15 11.21 19.01
C LEU A 243 2.61 10.99 19.40
N GLN A 244 3.54 11.46 18.55
CA GLN A 244 4.98 11.31 18.75
C GLN A 244 5.53 12.12 19.95
N ASN A 245 4.78 13.09 20.47
CA ASN A 245 5.10 13.81 21.70
C ASN A 245 4.72 13.03 22.98
N GLY A 246 4.18 11.82 22.85
CA GLY A 246 3.76 10.97 23.97
C GLY A 246 2.31 11.18 24.42
N GLU A 247 1.56 12.08 23.79
CA GLU A 247 0.15 12.31 24.11
C GLU A 247 -0.78 11.31 23.42
N LEU A 248 -1.90 11.00 24.08
CA LEU A 248 -3.04 10.27 23.53
C LEU A 248 -4.23 11.23 23.40
N VAL A 249 -4.68 11.49 22.18
CA VAL A 249 -5.82 12.38 21.91
C VAL A 249 -7.06 11.54 21.66
N SER A 250 -8.20 11.94 22.23
CA SER A 250 -9.50 11.31 22.01
C SER A 250 -10.50 12.25 21.36
N PHE A 251 -11.19 11.78 20.32
CA PHE A 251 -12.25 12.51 19.62
C PHE A 251 -13.56 11.76 19.75
N GLY A 252 -14.67 12.46 19.97
CA GLY A 252 -16.00 11.87 20.07
C GLY A 252 -16.92 12.67 20.99
N PRO A 253 -18.23 12.37 21.00
CA PRO A 253 -19.18 13.00 21.91
C PRO A 253 -18.73 12.82 23.37
N ARG A 254 -19.02 13.83 24.21
CA ARG A 254 -18.79 13.72 25.66
C ARG A 254 -19.71 12.68 26.28
#